data_AF-A0A0C2RMR3-F1
#
_entry.id   AF-A0A0C2RMR3-F1
#
_cell.length_a   1.000
_cell.length_b   1.000
_cell.length_c   1.000
_cell.angle_alpha   90.00
_cell.angle_beta   90.00
_cell.angle_gamma   90.00
#
_symmetry.space_group_name_H-M   'P 1'
#
loop_
_entity.id
_entity.type
_entity.pdbx_description
1 polymer ?
#
loop_
_entity_poly.entity_id
_entity_poly.type
_entity_poly.pdbx_seq_one_letter_code
_entity_poly.pdbx_strand_id
1 'polypeptide(L)'
;MKKWFLIVAMMILTGCAYIGKQSDVFVFTGESENWRVNYISAEAEEDRVENDYWVYYIGDENPGKVSYSIDLGSGATSAGSADLSHTDVIRAGGGCSDCETLKEDDVLQFEVEWDGQQESFEVTYDEEARGVME
;
A
#
# COMPACT_ATOMS: atom_id res chain seq x y z
N MET A 1 2.71 5.56 -62.75
CA MET A 1 3.58 5.34 -61.57
C MET A 1 2.98 6.06 -60.37
N LYS A 2 1.91 5.51 -59.78
CA LYS A 2 1.13 6.18 -58.71
C LYS A 2 0.31 5.15 -57.90
N LYS A 3 0.94 4.01 -57.61
CA LYS A 3 0.36 2.94 -56.76
C LYS A 3 1.28 2.55 -55.61
N TRP A 4 2.52 3.06 -55.58
CA TRP A 4 3.48 2.74 -54.52
C TRP A 4 3.30 3.61 -53.26
N PHE A 5 2.57 4.73 -53.36
CA PHE A 5 2.32 5.63 -52.22
C PHE A 5 1.31 5.08 -51.20
N LEU A 6 0.62 3.98 -51.51
CA LEU A 6 -0.42 3.38 -50.64
C LEU A 6 0.11 2.29 -49.68
N ILE A 7 1.31 1.76 -49.92
CA ILE A 7 1.87 0.66 -49.11
C ILE A 7 2.65 1.18 -47.90
N VAL A 8 3.21 2.39 -47.99
CA VAL A 8 3.95 3.04 -46.88
C VAL A 8 3.01 3.58 -45.80
N ALA A 9 1.75 3.90 -46.15
CA ALA A 9 0.75 4.39 -45.19
C ALA A 9 0.14 3.28 -44.30
N MET A 10 0.35 2.00 -44.64
CA MET A 10 -0.30 0.88 -43.94
C MET A 10 0.56 0.28 -42.81
N MET A 11 1.83 0.67 -42.69
CA MET A 11 2.76 0.16 -41.66
C MET A 11 2.80 0.98 -40.37
N ILE A 12 2.07 2.10 -40.26
CA ILE A 12 2.12 3.00 -39.09
C ILE A 12 1.05 2.64 -38.03
N LEU A 13 0.19 1.63 -38.28
CA LEU A 13 -0.92 1.26 -37.40
C LEU A 13 -0.66 0.06 -36.48
N THR A 14 0.55 -0.49 -36.42
CA THR A 14 0.89 -1.59 -35.49
C THR A 14 1.61 -1.10 -34.23
N GLY A 15 1.63 0.22 -33.98
CA GLY A 15 2.18 0.80 -32.76
C GLY A 15 1.11 0.96 -31.69
N CYS A 16 1.43 0.49 -30.48
CA CYS A 16 0.72 0.72 -29.21
C CYS A 16 -0.49 -0.19 -28.93
N ALA A 17 -0.24 -1.47 -28.69
CA ALA A 17 -1.08 -2.28 -27.80
C ALA A 17 -0.22 -3.34 -27.10
N TYR A 18 0.88 -2.91 -26.48
CA TYR A 18 1.50 -3.65 -25.39
C TYR A 18 1.48 -2.74 -24.17
N ILE A 19 0.26 -2.37 -23.76
CA ILE A 19 0.06 -1.84 -22.41
C ILE A 19 0.09 -3.09 -21.54
N GLY A 20 1.27 -3.43 -21.03
CA GLY A 20 1.38 -4.42 -19.97
C GLY A 20 0.39 -4.01 -18.88
N LYS A 21 -0.40 -4.97 -18.38
CA LYS A 21 -1.32 -4.75 -17.27
C LYS A 21 -0.49 -4.15 -16.13
N GLN A 22 -0.61 -2.84 -15.91
CA GLN A 22 0.03 -2.20 -14.76
C GLN A 22 -0.69 -2.81 -13.57
N SER A 23 0.04 -3.51 -12.71
CA SER A 23 -0.52 -3.98 -11.45
C SER A 23 -1.01 -2.77 -10.68
N ASP A 24 -2.27 -2.82 -10.23
CA ASP A 24 -2.81 -1.74 -9.42
C ASP A 24 -2.08 -1.77 -8.07
N VAL A 25 -1.30 -0.71 -7.81
CA VAL A 25 -0.62 -0.48 -6.54
C VAL A 25 -1.34 0.64 -5.82
N PHE A 26 -1.88 0.32 -4.65
CA PHE A 26 -2.54 1.27 -3.78
C PHE A 26 -1.65 1.57 -2.58
N VAL A 27 -1.46 2.85 -2.32
CA VAL A 27 -0.72 3.33 -1.14
C VAL A 27 -1.71 4.04 -0.25
N PHE A 28 -1.75 3.64 1.02
CA PHE A 28 -2.55 4.28 2.05
C PHE A 28 -1.62 4.85 3.11
N THR A 29 -1.89 6.07 3.55
CA THR A 29 -1.12 6.75 4.60
C THR A 29 -2.05 7.29 5.68
N GLY A 30 -1.51 7.40 6.90
CA GLY A 30 -2.25 7.93 8.05
C GLY A 30 -1.26 8.33 9.13
N GLU A 31 -1.61 9.36 9.89
CA GLU A 31 -0.77 9.87 10.96
C GLU A 31 -1.64 10.33 12.13
N SER A 32 -1.13 10.13 13.34
CA SER A 32 -1.67 10.62 14.60
C SER A 32 -0.58 11.39 15.35
N GLU A 33 -0.73 11.59 16.66
CA GLU A 33 0.22 12.38 17.44
C GLU A 33 1.62 11.73 17.49
N ASN A 34 1.68 10.41 17.67
CA ASN A 34 2.95 9.69 17.85
C ASN A 34 3.26 8.68 16.76
N TRP A 35 2.36 8.45 15.80
CA TRP A 35 2.48 7.35 14.85
C TRP A 35 2.17 7.77 13.42
N ARG A 36 2.90 7.20 12.46
CA ARG A 36 2.61 7.26 11.03
C ARG A 36 2.58 5.86 10.45
N VAL A 37 1.59 5.58 9.60
CA VAL A 37 1.45 4.31 8.89
C VAL A 37 1.53 4.55 7.40
N ASN A 38 2.30 3.70 6.72
CA ASN A 38 2.25 3.54 5.27
C ASN A 38 1.89 2.08 4.97
N TYR A 39 0.79 1.88 4.25
CA TYR A 39 0.32 0.57 3.82
C TYR A 39 0.31 0.50 2.30
N ILE A 40 0.92 -0.53 1.73
CA ILE A 40 0.99 -0.76 0.29
C ILE A 40 0.25 -2.06 0.01
N SER A 41 -0.70 -2.00 -0.91
CA SER A 41 -1.39 -3.17 -1.46
C SER A 41 -1.13 -3.24 -2.95
N ALA A 42 -0.65 -4.37 -3.44
CA ALA A 42 -0.33 -4.56 -4.85
C ALA A 42 -0.85 -5.92 -5.35
N GLU A 43 -1.51 -5.92 -6.51
CA GLU A 43 -1.80 -7.16 -7.22
C GLU A 43 -0.50 -7.72 -7.83
N ALA A 44 -0.01 -8.85 -7.32
CA ALA A 44 1.26 -9.44 -7.77
C ALA A 44 1.08 -10.37 -8.98
N GLU A 45 0.06 -11.25 -8.96
CA GLU A 45 -0.31 -12.21 -10.02
C GLU A 45 -1.83 -12.46 -9.97
N GLU A 46 -2.41 -13.19 -10.95
CA GLU A 46 -3.85 -13.53 -10.95
C GLU A 46 -4.32 -14.02 -9.56
N ASP A 47 -5.21 -13.25 -8.94
CA ASP A 47 -5.84 -13.49 -7.62
C ASP A 47 -4.88 -13.52 -6.41
N ARG A 48 -3.67 -12.97 -6.55
CA ARG A 48 -2.70 -12.81 -5.45
C ARG A 48 -2.45 -11.34 -5.14
N VAL A 49 -2.79 -10.95 -3.91
CA VAL A 49 -2.50 -9.63 -3.36
C VAL A 49 -1.30 -9.72 -2.42
N GLU A 50 -0.33 -8.85 -2.62
CA GLU A 50 0.79 -8.65 -1.71
C GLU A 50 0.62 -7.33 -0.96
N ASN A 51 0.73 -7.41 0.36
CA ASN A 51 0.61 -6.27 1.24
C ASN A 51 1.91 -6.09 2.00
N ASP A 52 2.43 -4.88 2.01
CA ASP A 52 3.58 -4.47 2.80
C ASP A 52 3.21 -3.21 3.58
N TYR A 53 3.57 -3.13 4.85
CA TYR A 53 3.32 -1.94 5.65
C TYR A 53 4.46 -1.59 6.59
N TRP A 54 4.57 -0.30 6.83
CA TRP A 54 5.52 0.33 7.73
C TRP A 54 4.76 1.17 8.73
N VAL A 55 5.04 0.95 10.00
CA VAL A 55 4.55 1.77 11.11
C VAL A 55 5.74 2.48 11.71
N TYR A 56 5.73 3.80 11.68
CA TYR A 56 6.77 4.66 12.22
C TYR A 56 6.30 5.29 13.52
N TYR A 57 7.11 5.20 14.55
CA TYR A 57 6.97 6.04 15.72
C TYR A 57 7.62 7.40 15.43
N ILE A 58 6.85 8.47 15.57
CA ILE A 58 7.26 9.87 15.32
C ILE A 58 7.20 10.75 16.58
N GLY A 59 6.88 10.15 17.73
CA GLY A 59 6.89 10.85 19.01
C GLY A 59 8.29 11.05 19.58
N ASP A 60 8.36 11.78 20.69
CA ASP A 60 9.62 12.18 21.31
C ASP A 60 10.21 11.12 22.27
N GLU A 61 9.39 10.23 22.82
CA GLU A 61 9.79 9.28 23.87
C GLU A 61 9.90 7.84 23.34
N ASN A 62 10.82 7.01 23.84
CA ASN A 62 10.89 5.64 23.32
C ASN A 62 9.63 4.83 23.70
N PRO A 63 8.90 4.24 22.74
CA PRO A 63 7.64 3.55 23.02
C PRO A 63 7.82 2.14 23.60
N GLY A 64 9.05 1.60 23.59
CA GLY A 64 9.37 0.28 24.11
C GLY A 64 8.58 -0.82 23.40
N LYS A 65 7.76 -1.57 24.16
CA LYS A 65 6.95 -2.66 23.60
C LYS A 65 5.60 -2.14 23.16
N VAL A 66 5.23 -2.50 21.95
CA VAL A 66 4.00 -2.03 21.31
C VAL A 66 3.18 -3.19 20.77
N SER A 67 1.87 -3.06 20.82
CA SER A 67 0.91 -3.93 20.13
C SER A 67 0.09 -3.08 19.17
N TYR A 68 -0.21 -3.62 18.00
CA TYR A 68 -0.91 -2.88 16.96
C TYR A 68 -1.86 -3.77 16.16
N SER A 69 -2.86 -3.15 15.53
CA SER A 69 -3.74 -3.78 14.53
C SER A 69 -4.12 -2.84 13.41
N ILE A 70 -4.37 -3.41 12.23
CA ILE A 70 -4.92 -2.74 11.05
C ILE A 70 -6.19 -3.51 10.65
N ASP A 71 -7.35 -2.87 10.72
CA ASP A 71 -8.59 -3.36 10.13
C ASP A 71 -8.67 -2.89 8.67
N LEU A 72 -8.84 -3.83 7.75
CA LEU A 72 -8.89 -3.59 6.31
C LEU A 72 -10.32 -3.36 5.79
N GLY A 73 -11.33 -3.26 6.66
CA GLY A 73 -12.72 -2.96 6.30
C GLY A 73 -13.50 -4.14 5.69
N SER A 74 -12.82 -5.09 5.06
CA SER A 74 -13.38 -6.34 4.49
C SER A 74 -13.59 -7.46 5.52
N GLY A 75 -13.47 -7.15 6.82
CA GLY A 75 -13.47 -8.12 7.91
C GLY A 75 -12.13 -8.86 8.10
N ALA A 76 -11.10 -8.46 7.34
CA ALA A 76 -9.73 -8.88 7.54
C ALA A 76 -9.01 -7.92 8.49
N THR A 77 -8.26 -8.49 9.44
CA THR A 77 -7.45 -7.72 10.39
C THR A 77 -6.04 -8.28 10.43
N SER A 78 -5.04 -7.40 10.31
CA SER A 78 -3.65 -7.73 10.63
C SER A 78 -3.34 -7.22 12.03
N ALA A 79 -2.67 -8.02 12.85
CA ALA A 79 -2.28 -7.62 14.19
C ALA A 79 -0.91 -8.17 14.57
N GLY A 80 -0.19 -7.45 15.43
CA GLY A 80 1.15 -7.84 15.83
C GLY A 80 1.62 -7.13 17.10
N SER A 81 2.84 -7.48 17.51
CA SER A 81 3.57 -6.78 18.56
C SER A 81 5.04 -6.65 18.17
N ALA A 82 5.68 -5.59 18.63
CA ALA A 82 7.08 -5.31 18.34
C ALA A 82 7.77 -4.68 19.57
N ASP A 83 9.10 -4.81 19.61
CA ASP A 83 9.95 -4.10 20.56
C ASP A 83 10.74 -3.03 19.81
N LEU A 84 10.42 -1.78 20.10
CA LEU A 84 10.97 -0.57 19.51
C LEU A 84 12.04 0.08 20.41
N SER A 85 12.60 -0.66 21.38
CA SER A 85 13.68 -0.15 22.25
C SER A 85 14.94 0.28 21.48
N HIS A 86 15.11 -0.19 20.24
CA HIS A 86 16.30 0.03 19.40
C HIS A 86 15.96 0.44 17.94
N THR A 87 14.71 0.75 17.65
CA THR A 87 14.23 1.12 16.30
C THR A 87 12.91 1.85 16.43
N ASP A 88 12.64 2.79 15.52
CA ASP A 88 11.38 3.55 15.51
C ASP A 88 10.43 3.06 14.40
N VAL A 89 10.73 1.92 13.79
CA VAL A 89 9.95 1.37 12.69
C VAL A 89 9.59 -0.10 12.89
N ILE A 90 8.33 -0.42 12.65
CA ILE A 90 7.82 -1.77 12.45
C ILE A 90 7.67 -1.99 10.96
N ARG A 91 8.19 -3.10 10.45
CA ARG A 91 7.94 -3.55 9.08
C ARG A 91 7.29 -4.91 9.13
N ALA A 92 6.16 -5.05 8.47
CA ALA A 92 5.47 -6.31 8.30
C ALA A 92 4.74 -6.32 6.96
N GLY A 93 4.31 -7.50 6.56
CA GLY A 93 3.72 -7.73 5.26
C GLY A 93 3.37 -9.20 5.08
N GLY A 94 2.63 -9.48 4.03
CA GLY A 94 2.17 -10.82 3.72
C GLY A 94 1.47 -10.86 2.37
N GLY A 95 1.37 -12.08 1.83
CA GLY A 95 0.55 -12.35 0.66
C GLY A 95 -0.75 -13.03 1.08
N CYS A 96 -1.83 -12.71 0.38
CA CYS A 96 -3.08 -13.45 0.45
C CYS A 96 -3.52 -13.87 -0.95
N SER A 97 -3.96 -15.12 -1.07
CA SER A 97 -4.65 -15.63 -2.27
C SER A 97 -6.15 -15.48 -2.07
N ASP A 98 -6.86 -15.03 -3.11
CA ASP A 98 -8.30 -14.78 -3.09
C ASP A 98 -8.77 -13.72 -2.07
N CYS A 99 -7.87 -12.85 -1.59
CA CYS A 99 -8.28 -11.68 -0.82
C CYS A 99 -8.87 -10.61 -1.73
N GLU A 100 -9.84 -9.85 -1.21
CA GLU A 100 -10.30 -8.64 -1.88
C GLU A 100 -9.16 -7.62 -1.92
N THR A 101 -8.84 -7.11 -3.12
CA THR A 101 -7.92 -6.00 -3.32
C THR A 101 -8.54 -4.72 -2.75
N LEU A 102 -7.74 -3.95 -2.02
CA LEU A 102 -8.15 -2.63 -1.56
C LEU A 102 -8.37 -1.67 -2.73
N LYS A 103 -9.24 -0.67 -2.53
CA LYS A 103 -9.61 0.37 -3.50
C LYS A 103 -9.34 1.76 -2.92
N GLU A 104 -9.28 2.76 -3.78
CA GLU A 104 -8.98 4.15 -3.38
C GLU A 104 -9.96 4.73 -2.36
N ASP A 105 -11.21 4.24 -2.33
CA ASP A 105 -12.24 4.67 -1.39
C ASP A 105 -12.29 3.86 -0.08
N ASP A 106 -11.43 2.85 0.05
CA ASP A 106 -11.32 2.09 1.30
C ASP A 106 -10.66 2.94 2.39
N VAL A 107 -11.13 2.74 3.61
CA VAL A 107 -10.59 3.36 4.83
C VAL A 107 -10.14 2.24 5.75
N LEU A 108 -8.85 2.24 6.09
CA LEU A 108 -8.29 1.26 7.02
C LEU A 108 -8.26 1.89 8.42
N GLN A 109 -8.55 1.10 9.46
CA GLN A 109 -8.44 1.57 10.84
C GLN A 109 -7.16 1.04 11.47
N PHE A 110 -6.27 1.93 11.87
CA PHE A 110 -5.08 1.56 12.64
C PHE A 110 -5.29 1.80 14.14
N GLU A 111 -4.85 0.85 14.95
CA GLU A 111 -4.82 0.97 16.41
C GLU A 111 -3.46 0.53 16.94
N VAL A 112 -2.94 1.25 17.93
CA VAL A 112 -1.67 0.94 18.58
C VAL A 112 -1.72 1.26 20.06
N GLU A 113 -1.14 0.37 20.86
CA GLU A 113 -1.02 0.49 22.32
C GLU A 113 0.45 0.31 22.73
N TRP A 114 0.94 1.21 23.60
CA TRP A 114 2.30 1.17 24.14
C TRP A 114 2.35 1.91 25.47
N ASP A 115 3.11 1.41 26.45
CA ASP A 115 3.27 2.04 27.77
C ASP A 115 1.97 2.58 28.44
N GLY A 116 0.84 1.90 28.21
CA GLY A 116 -0.48 2.32 28.71
C GLY A 116 -1.14 3.48 27.94
N GLN A 117 -0.51 3.98 26.88
CA GLN A 117 -1.05 4.89 25.89
C GLN A 117 -1.72 4.12 24.74
N GLN A 118 -2.67 4.76 24.07
CA GLN A 118 -3.38 4.20 22.92
C GLN A 118 -3.69 5.30 21.91
N GLU A 119 -3.47 5.00 20.63
CA GLU A 119 -3.90 5.84 19.51
C GLU A 119 -4.67 4.99 18.49
N SER A 120 -5.66 5.62 17.87
CA SER A 120 -6.50 5.02 16.84
C SER A 120 -6.81 6.08 15.79
N PHE A 121 -6.56 5.76 14.52
CA PHE A 121 -6.74 6.70 13.41
C PHE A 121 -6.99 5.99 12.08
N GLU A 122 -7.59 6.74 11.16
CA GLU A 122 -7.86 6.29 9.80
C GLU A 122 -6.59 6.38 8.94
N VAL A 123 -6.39 5.38 8.09
CA VAL A 123 -5.35 5.32 7.05
C VAL A 123 -6.08 5.28 5.71
N THR A 124 -5.85 6.27 4.86
CA THR A 124 -6.62 6.50 3.64
C THR A 124 -5.72 6.57 2.42
N TYR A 125 -6.29 6.39 1.23
CA TYR A 125 -5.54 6.38 -0.01
C TYR A 125 -4.77 7.68 -0.25
N ASP A 126 -3.52 7.56 -0.67
CA ASP A 126 -2.60 8.65 -0.93
C ASP A 126 -2.08 8.57 -2.38
N GLU A 127 -2.73 9.35 -3.25
CA GLU A 127 -2.38 9.43 -4.68
C GLU A 127 -0.96 9.99 -4.89
N GLU A 128 -0.50 10.90 -4.04
CA GLU A 128 0.81 11.54 -4.17
C GLU A 128 1.94 10.57 -3.79
N ALA A 129 1.72 9.72 -2.78
CA ALA A 129 2.69 8.71 -2.35
C ALA A 129 2.89 7.58 -3.38
N ARG A 130 1.90 7.30 -4.24
CA ARG A 130 2.04 6.34 -5.36
C ARG A 130 3.13 6.76 -6.35
N GLY A 131 3.25 8.06 -6.63
CA GLY A 131 4.20 8.60 -7.61
C GLY A 131 5.68 8.57 -7.21
N VAL A 132 6.00 8.15 -5.98
CA VAL A 132 7.38 8.05 -5.47
C VAL A 132 8.01 6.68 -5.75
N MET A 133 7.22 5.71 -6.22
CA MET A 133 7.67 4.33 -6.49
C MET A 133 7.89 4.03 -7.99
N GLU A 134 7.64 4.98 -8.89
CA GLU A 134 7.89 4.88 -10.34
C GLU A 134 9.23 5.51 -10.78
#